data_AF-A0A5C7LEK1-F1
#
_entry.id   AF-A0A5C7LEK1-F1
#
_cell.length_a   1.000
_cell.length_b   1.000
_cell.length_c   1.000
_cell.angle_alpha   90.00
_cell.angle_beta   90.00
_cell.angle_gamma   90.00
#
_symmetry.space_group_name_H-M   'P 1'
#
loop_
_entity.id
_entity.type
_entity.pdbx_description
1 polymer ?
#
loop_
_entity_poly.entity_id
_entity_poly.type
_entity_poly.pdbx_seq_one_letter_code
_entity_poly.pdbx_strand_id
1 'polypeptide(L)'
;MKHLVTCTCTLPQFESLDPPVFHKFIVFSLINADGSIQPSIARCNNCEGLHRVTEVGLSQKLKKETSAVLPDVEEIKTGLPEKLVQLVERYKLDLPSWQEIQFVFENEKWGRPIILTKEQGDNPDDVSGKYLLISSKSLWRIQTFSTENL
;
A
#
# COMPACT_ATOMS: atom_id res chain seq x y z
N MET A 1 4.25 0.68 -6.89
CA MET A 1 4.22 2.06 -6.36
C MET A 1 2.93 2.24 -5.61
N LYS A 2 2.98 2.77 -4.38
CA LYS A 2 1.77 3.12 -3.62
C LYS A 2 1.26 4.50 -4.02
N HIS A 3 -0.06 4.64 -4.23
CA HIS A 3 -0.72 5.91 -4.54
C HIS A 3 -2.17 5.92 -4.05
N LEU A 4 -2.78 7.09 -3.96
CA LEU A 4 -4.17 7.26 -3.50
C LEU A 4 -5.13 7.25 -4.67
N VAL A 5 -6.19 6.45 -4.61
CA VAL A 5 -7.33 6.53 -5.54
C VAL A 5 -8.59 6.95 -4.79
N THR A 6 -9.54 7.54 -5.52
CA THR A 6 -10.79 8.06 -4.95
C THR A 6 -11.95 7.09 -5.17
N CYS A 7 -12.71 6.81 -4.10
CA CYS A 7 -13.99 6.12 -4.14
C CYS A 7 -15.12 7.13 -3.94
N THR A 8 -16.26 6.92 -4.60
CA THR A 8 -17.45 7.78 -4.43
C THR A 8 -18.21 7.53 -3.13
N CYS A 9 -17.73 6.63 -2.25
CA CYS A 9 -18.29 6.52 -0.92
C CYS A 9 -17.83 7.68 -0.03
N THR A 10 -18.71 8.08 0.86
CA THR A 10 -18.46 9.08 1.91
C THR A 10 -18.40 8.35 3.25
N LEU A 11 -17.59 8.85 4.18
CA LEU A 11 -17.71 8.43 5.57
C LEU A 11 -18.90 9.20 6.19
N PRO A 12 -19.67 8.60 7.12
CA PRO A 12 -20.88 9.23 7.68
C PRO A 12 -20.64 10.64 8.22
N GLN A 13 -19.48 10.89 8.84
CA GLN A 13 -19.09 12.19 9.38
C GLN A 13 -18.88 13.29 8.32
N PHE A 14 -18.81 12.94 7.04
CA PHE A 14 -18.56 13.87 5.93
C PHE A 14 -19.76 14.01 4.96
N GLU A 15 -20.89 13.34 5.24
CA GLU A 15 -22.07 13.37 4.35
C GLU A 15 -22.72 14.75 4.24
N SER A 16 -22.59 15.59 5.27
CA SER A 16 -23.18 16.92 5.33
C SER A 16 -22.27 18.05 4.83
N LEU A 17 -21.05 17.74 4.37
CA LEU A 17 -20.12 18.74 3.84
C LEU A 17 -20.44 19.07 2.38
N ASP A 18 -20.38 20.36 2.05
CA ASP A 18 -20.49 20.88 0.68
C ASP A 18 -19.20 21.65 0.32
N PRO A 19 -18.39 21.17 -0.63
CA PRO A 19 -18.58 19.98 -1.46
C PRO A 19 -18.36 18.65 -0.71
N PRO A 20 -18.94 17.53 -1.20
CA PRO A 20 -18.81 16.22 -0.56
C PRO A 20 -17.35 15.75 -0.53
N VAL A 21 -16.90 15.25 0.62
CA VAL A 21 -15.56 14.70 0.78
C VAL A 21 -15.59 13.20 0.52
N PHE A 22 -15.12 12.83 -0.67
CA PHE A 22 -15.01 11.43 -1.09
C PHE A 22 -13.85 10.69 -0.42
N HIS A 23 -14.08 9.41 -0.12
CA HIS A 23 -13.08 8.54 0.49
C HIS A 23 -11.90 8.30 -0.44
N LYS A 24 -10.68 8.39 0.09
CA LYS A 24 -9.45 8.05 -0.62
C LYS A 24 -8.77 6.89 0.09
N PHE A 25 -8.24 5.96 -0.69
CA PHE A 25 -7.53 4.81 -0.14
C PHE A 25 -6.28 4.49 -0.95
N ILE A 26 -5.30 3.87 -0.29
CA ILE A 26 -4.02 3.54 -0.89
C ILE A 26 -4.17 2.26 -1.71
N VAL A 27 -3.53 2.24 -2.88
CA VAL A 27 -3.38 1.05 -3.72
C VAL A 27 -1.92 0.88 -4.10
N PHE A 28 -1.52 -0.33 -4.48
CA PHE A 28 -0.20 -0.60 -5.07
C PHE A 28 -0.35 -0.93 -6.56
N SER A 29 0.40 -0.23 -7.41
CA SER A 29 0.41 -0.43 -8.86
C SER A 29 1.80 -0.77 -9.39
N LEU A 30 1.86 -1.68 -10.36
CA LEU A 30 3.07 -1.94 -11.12
C LEU A 30 3.21 -0.93 -12.26
N ILE A 31 4.46 -0.56 -12.57
CA ILE A 31 4.80 0.39 -13.63
C ILE A 31 5.52 -0.39 -14.72
N ASN A 32 5.00 -0.31 -15.94
CA ASN A 32 5.58 -0.91 -17.13
C ASN A 32 6.84 -0.16 -17.57
N ALA A 33 7.61 -0.77 -18.49
CA ALA A 33 8.84 -0.18 -19.00
C ALA A 33 8.63 1.17 -19.74
N ASP A 34 7.44 1.37 -20.31
CA ASP A 34 7.03 2.61 -20.99
C ASP A 34 6.52 3.70 -20.02
N GLY A 35 6.53 3.42 -18.70
CA GLY A 35 6.04 4.32 -17.66
C GLY A 35 4.54 4.25 -17.40
N SER A 36 3.78 3.46 -18.17
CA SER A 36 2.34 3.24 -17.94
C SER A 36 2.11 2.38 -16.70
N ILE A 37 0.94 2.52 -16.06
CA ILE A 37 0.54 1.61 -14.98
C ILE A 37 -0.08 0.35 -15.57
N GLN A 38 0.35 -0.81 -15.08
CA GLN A 38 -0.32 -2.07 -15.37
C GLN A 38 -1.72 -2.06 -14.71
N PRO A 39 -2.81 -2.22 -15.49
CA PRO A 39 -4.15 -2.20 -14.93
C PRO A 39 -4.36 -3.27 -13.86
N SER A 40 -5.00 -2.91 -12.75
CA SER A 40 -5.27 -3.81 -11.63
C SER A 40 -6.66 -3.58 -11.02
N ILE A 41 -7.10 -4.53 -10.20
CA ILE A 41 -8.31 -4.40 -9.39
C ILE A 41 -7.89 -4.12 -7.95
N ALA A 42 -8.55 -3.16 -7.32
CA ALA A 42 -8.40 -2.85 -5.91
C ALA A 42 -9.77 -2.85 -5.23
N ARG A 43 -9.79 -3.15 -3.94
CA ARG A 43 -11.00 -3.16 -3.11
C ARG A 43 -10.93 -1.97 -2.16
N CYS A 44 -11.98 -1.16 -2.14
CA CYS A 44 -12.07 -0.03 -1.22
C CYS A 44 -12.15 -0.56 0.21
N ASN A 45 -11.26 -0.11 1.09
CA ASN A 45 -11.19 -0.47 2.51
C ASN A 45 -12.27 0.20 3.38
N ASN A 46 -13.27 0.84 2.77
CA ASN A 46 -14.40 1.46 3.48
C ASN A 46 -15.75 0.87 3.04
N CYS A 47 -16.06 0.90 1.74
CA CYS A 47 -17.35 0.40 1.23
C CYS A 47 -17.25 -0.95 0.52
N GLU A 48 -16.08 -1.61 0.53
CA GLU A 48 -15.83 -2.89 -0.15
C GLU A 48 -15.99 -2.87 -1.69
N GLY A 49 -16.32 -1.71 -2.27
CA GLY A 49 -16.48 -1.54 -3.71
C GLY A 49 -15.20 -1.87 -4.48
N LEU A 50 -15.37 -2.48 -5.66
CA LEU A 50 -14.26 -2.82 -6.54
C LEU A 50 -13.91 -1.66 -7.46
N HIS A 51 -12.62 -1.41 -7.61
CA HIS A 51 -12.06 -0.33 -8.41
C HIS A 51 -11.08 -0.91 -9.43
N ARG A 52 -11.24 -0.55 -10.70
CA ARG A 52 -10.21 -0.75 -11.72
C ARG A 52 -9.26 0.44 -11.70
N VAL A 53 -8.00 0.19 -11.37
CA VAL A 53 -6.93 1.19 -11.39
C VAL A 53 -6.25 1.12 -12.75
N THR A 54 -6.19 2.24 -13.46
CA THR A 54 -5.59 2.33 -14.80
C THR A 54 -4.44 3.33 -14.86
N GLU A 55 -4.42 4.31 -13.95
CA GLU A 55 -3.41 5.37 -13.90
C GLU A 55 -3.15 5.79 -12.44
N VAL A 56 -2.11 6.61 -12.22
CA VAL A 56 -1.79 7.14 -10.89
C VAL A 56 -2.93 8.05 -10.47
N GLY A 57 -3.49 7.82 -9.29
CA GLY A 57 -4.58 8.65 -8.78
C GLY A 57 -5.96 8.31 -9.31
N LEU A 58 -6.06 7.56 -10.41
CA LEU A 58 -7.30 7.32 -11.13
C LEU A 58 -7.79 5.88 -10.99
N SER A 59 -9.07 5.75 -10.68
CA SER A 59 -9.76 4.47 -10.71
C SER A 59 -11.20 4.61 -11.15
N GLN A 60 -11.76 3.52 -11.68
CA GLN A 60 -13.18 3.41 -12.02
C GLN A 60 -13.85 2.38 -11.12
N LYS A 61 -14.90 2.80 -10.40
CA LYS A 61 -15.72 1.86 -9.62
C LYS A 61 -16.44 0.90 -10.56
N LEU A 62 -16.33 -0.39 -10.27
CA LEU A 62 -16.96 -1.45 -11.04
C LEU A 62 -18.35 -1.74 -10.49
N LYS A 63 -19.27 -2.14 -11.38
CA LYS A 63 -20.60 -2.65 -10.98
C LYS A 63 -20.52 -4.03 -10.33
N LYS A 64 -19.41 -4.74 -10.51
CA LYS A 64 -19.17 -6.07 -9.95
C LYS A 64 -18.77 -5.93 -8.47
N GLU A 65 -19.34 -6.77 -7.63
CA GLU A 65 -19.11 -6.74 -6.18
C GLU A 65 -17.98 -7.70 -5.73
N THR A 66 -17.69 -8.74 -6.52
CA THR A 66 -16.69 -9.77 -6.17
C THR A 66 -15.66 -9.98 -7.27
N SER A 67 -14.43 -10.31 -6.90
CA SER A 67 -13.38 -10.66 -7.85
C SER A 67 -12.42 -11.64 -7.19
N ALA A 68 -12.31 -12.85 -7.77
CA ALA A 68 -11.32 -13.85 -7.38
C ALA A 68 -9.89 -13.50 -7.83
N VAL A 69 -9.71 -12.39 -8.55
CA VAL A 69 -8.40 -11.91 -9.03
C VAL A 69 -7.74 -11.00 -7.98
N LEU A 70 -8.48 -10.57 -6.95
CA LEU A 70 -7.90 -9.76 -5.89
C LEU A 70 -6.94 -10.60 -5.07
N PRO A 71 -5.67 -10.19 -4.95
CA PRO A 71 -4.72 -10.92 -4.10
C PRO A 71 -5.13 -10.77 -2.64
N ASP A 72 -5.19 -11.88 -1.93
CA ASP A 72 -5.39 -11.90 -0.49
C ASP A 72 -4.06 -11.75 0.26
N VAL A 73 -4.10 -11.16 1.46
CA VAL A 73 -2.90 -10.97 2.27
C VAL A 73 -2.27 -12.31 2.66
N GLU A 74 -3.07 -13.33 2.98
CA GLU A 74 -2.56 -14.65 3.35
C GLU A 74 -1.92 -15.35 2.14
N GLU A 75 -2.51 -15.22 0.95
CA GLU A 75 -1.90 -15.70 -0.29
C GLU A 75 -0.51 -15.08 -0.51
N ILE A 76 -0.38 -13.75 -0.32
CA ILE A 76 0.90 -13.06 -0.43
C ILE A 76 1.92 -13.59 0.58
N LYS A 77 1.51 -13.80 1.84
CA LYS A 77 2.40 -14.33 2.88
C LYS A 77 2.97 -15.70 2.52
N THR A 78 2.18 -16.57 1.88
CA THR A 78 2.67 -17.90 1.46
C THR A 78 3.80 -17.86 0.45
N GLY A 79 3.89 -16.78 -0.35
CA GLY A 79 4.96 -16.56 -1.34
C GLY A 79 6.24 -15.98 -0.74
N LEU A 80 6.26 -15.62 0.54
CA LEU A 80 7.38 -14.95 1.21
C LEU A 80 8.08 -15.88 2.22
N PRO A 81 9.38 -15.67 2.51
CA PRO A 81 10.05 -16.39 3.57
C PRO A 81 9.36 -16.21 4.92
N GLU A 82 9.10 -17.30 5.65
CA GLU A 82 8.38 -17.26 6.93
C GLU A 82 9.02 -16.29 7.94
N LYS A 83 10.35 -16.27 8.03
CA LYS A 83 11.09 -15.33 8.89
C LYS A 83 10.87 -13.87 8.51
N LEU A 84 10.67 -13.57 7.22
CA LEU A 84 10.35 -12.23 6.75
C LEU A 84 8.92 -11.85 7.15
N VAL A 85 7.95 -12.76 6.95
CA VAL A 85 6.55 -12.57 7.36
C VAL A 85 6.46 -12.28 8.86
N GLN A 86 7.04 -13.15 9.69
CA GLN A 86 7.06 -12.99 11.16
C GLN A 86 7.69 -11.66 11.60
N LEU A 87 8.71 -11.18 10.90
CA LEU A 87 9.39 -9.92 11.22
C LEU A 87 8.47 -8.70 11.04
N VAL A 88 7.59 -8.71 10.03
CA VAL A 88 6.77 -7.55 9.65
C VAL A 88 5.30 -7.66 10.07
N GLU A 89 4.81 -8.85 10.40
CA GLU A 89 3.40 -9.08 10.75
C GLU A 89 2.93 -8.26 11.96
N ARG A 90 3.83 -8.04 12.94
CA ARG A 90 3.56 -7.21 14.12
C ARG A 90 3.16 -5.76 13.81
N TYR A 91 3.42 -5.27 12.60
CA TYR A 91 3.11 -3.89 12.19
C TYR A 91 1.70 -3.72 11.62
N LYS A 92 0.90 -4.80 11.50
CA LYS A 92 -0.49 -4.74 11.00
C LYS A 92 -0.61 -4.01 9.65
N LEU A 93 0.25 -4.38 8.71
CA LEU A 93 0.34 -3.73 7.40
C LEU A 93 -0.91 -3.93 6.55
N ASP A 94 -1.23 -2.93 5.73
CA ASP A 94 -2.31 -2.99 4.74
C ASP A 94 -1.92 -3.83 3.52
N LEU A 95 -2.93 -4.25 2.74
CA LEU A 95 -2.72 -5.04 1.51
C LEU A 95 -1.72 -4.36 0.54
N PRO A 96 -1.80 -3.04 0.25
CA PRO A 96 -0.81 -2.37 -0.58
C PRO A 96 0.64 -2.50 -0.09
N SER A 97 0.87 -2.52 1.22
CA SER A 97 2.21 -2.70 1.77
C SER A 97 2.69 -4.15 1.66
N TRP A 98 1.81 -5.14 1.83
CA TRP A 98 2.14 -6.54 1.54
C TRP A 98 2.48 -6.76 0.06
N GLN A 99 1.69 -6.18 -0.85
CA GLN A 99 1.97 -6.19 -2.30
C GLN A 99 3.32 -5.55 -2.63
N GLU A 100 3.68 -4.45 -1.94
CA GLU A 100 4.99 -3.82 -2.09
C GLU A 100 6.14 -4.72 -1.62
N ILE A 101 5.99 -5.39 -0.47
CA ILE A 101 6.98 -6.33 0.06
C ILE A 101 7.19 -7.48 -0.93
N GLN A 102 6.10 -8.10 -1.39
CA GLN A 102 6.13 -9.17 -2.39
C GLN A 102 6.85 -8.73 -3.66
N PHE A 103 6.43 -7.59 -4.23
CA PHE A 103 7.03 -7.07 -5.44
C PHE A 103 8.54 -6.86 -5.28
N VAL A 104 8.97 -6.22 -4.19
CA VAL A 104 10.39 -5.95 -3.93
C VAL A 104 11.16 -7.26 -3.78
N PHE A 105 10.60 -8.24 -3.06
CA PHE A 105 11.23 -9.52 -2.82
C PHE A 105 11.36 -10.37 -4.10
N GLU A 106 10.28 -10.50 -4.87
CA GLU A 106 10.23 -11.33 -6.07
C GLU A 106 11.07 -10.74 -7.20
N ASN A 107 11.03 -9.42 -7.39
CA ASN A 107 11.70 -8.71 -8.49
C ASN A 107 13.09 -8.18 -8.12
N GLU A 108 13.63 -8.62 -6.97
CA GLU A 108 14.98 -8.31 -6.52
C GLU A 108 15.29 -6.81 -6.47
N LYS A 109 14.31 -6.00 -6.06
CA LYS A 109 14.44 -4.54 -5.96
C LYS A 109 15.11 -4.13 -4.66
N TRP A 110 16.30 -4.69 -4.43
CA TRP A 110 17.06 -4.53 -3.19
C TRP A 110 17.34 -3.08 -2.84
N GLY A 111 17.41 -2.80 -1.55
CA GLY A 111 17.69 -1.46 -1.04
C GLY A 111 16.51 -0.49 -1.11
N ARG A 112 15.38 -0.86 -1.72
CA ARG A 112 14.16 -0.05 -1.71
C ARG A 112 13.55 -0.03 -0.30
N PRO A 113 13.41 1.14 0.35
CA PRO A 113 12.78 1.24 1.67
C PRO A 113 11.27 1.03 1.57
N ILE A 114 10.73 0.17 2.43
CA ILE A 114 9.30 -0.08 2.55
C ILE A 114 8.85 0.42 3.93
N ILE A 115 8.07 1.50 3.96
CA ILE A 115 7.58 2.09 5.21
C ILE A 115 6.66 1.11 5.94
N LEU A 116 6.99 0.79 7.19
CA LEU A 116 6.21 -0.08 8.08
C LEU A 116 5.37 0.71 9.07
N THR A 117 5.92 1.82 9.59
CA THR A 117 5.21 2.78 10.43
C THR A 117 5.77 4.17 10.18
N LYS A 118 4.91 5.17 10.32
CA LYS A 118 5.24 6.59 10.26
C LYS A 118 4.46 7.29 11.36
N GLU A 119 5.16 8.07 12.16
CA GLU A 119 4.64 8.84 13.27
C GLU A 119 4.98 10.32 13.03
N GLN A 120 4.00 11.18 13.27
CA GLN A 120 4.17 12.63 13.25
C GLN A 120 4.36 13.08 14.70
N GLY A 121 5.46 13.79 14.97
CA GLY A 121 5.73 14.44 16.24
C GLY A 121 4.88 15.70 16.43
N ASP A 122 5.20 16.45 17.48
CA ASP A 122 4.46 17.66 17.85
C ASP A 122 4.59 18.77 16.79
N ASN A 123 5.74 18.84 16.11
CA ASN A 123 5.95 19.71 14.97
C ASN A 123 5.55 18.99 13.66
N PRO A 124 4.83 19.63 12.74
CA PRO A 124 4.55 19.09 11.40
C PRO A 124 5.77 18.61 10.60
N ASP A 125 6.96 19.14 10.89
CA ASP A 125 8.21 18.72 10.22
C ASP A 125 8.90 17.54 10.92
N ASP A 126 8.46 17.14 12.11
CA ASP A 126 9.05 16.05 12.88
C ASP A 126 8.41 14.72 12.51
N VAL A 127 8.94 14.07 11.48
CA VAL A 127 8.48 12.77 11.03
C VAL A 127 9.50 11.71 11.41
N SER A 128 9.06 10.68 12.10
CA SER A 128 9.87 9.50 12.36
C SER A 128 9.13 8.22 12.02
N GLY A 129 9.84 7.10 11.96
CA GLY A 129 9.20 5.82 11.72
C GLY A 129 10.18 4.69 11.50
N LYS A 130 9.65 3.57 11.01
CA LYS A 130 10.43 2.38 10.69
C LYS A 130 10.14 1.93 9.26
N TYR A 131 11.16 1.38 8.63
CA TYR A 131 11.07 0.81 7.30
C TYR A 131 11.82 -0.52 7.23
N LEU A 132 11.35 -1.39 6.35
CA LEU A 132 12.01 -2.61 5.96
C LEU A 132 12.98 -2.32 4.81
N LEU A 133 14.19 -2.85 4.92
CA LEU A 133 15.12 -3.00 3.79
C LEU A 133 15.36 -4.47 3.52
N ILE A 134 15.10 -4.88 2.28
CA ILE A 134 15.48 -6.19 1.75
C ILE A 134 16.76 -6.00 0.94
N SER A 135 17.84 -6.67 1.34
CA SER A 135 19.16 -6.59 0.70
C SER A 135 19.47 -7.81 -0.16
N SER A 136 18.83 -8.94 0.13
CA SER A 136 18.90 -10.17 -0.66
C SER A 136 17.72 -11.10 -0.29
N LYS A 137 17.66 -12.29 -0.90
CA LYS A 137 16.72 -13.37 -0.56
C LYS A 137 16.88 -13.95 0.85
N SER A 138 17.91 -13.58 1.60
CA SER A 138 18.16 -14.07 2.97
C SER A 138 18.51 -12.98 3.98
N LEU A 139 18.69 -11.73 3.53
CA LEU A 139 19.09 -10.60 4.36
C LEU A 139 18.07 -9.47 4.27
N TRP A 140 17.40 -9.23 5.39
CA TRP A 140 16.46 -8.14 5.58
C TRP A 140 16.59 -7.56 6.98
N ARG A 141 16.36 -6.25 7.11
CA ARG A 141 16.48 -5.52 8.37
C ARG A 141 15.42 -4.44 8.48
N ILE A 142 15.02 -4.16 9.71
CA ILE A 142 14.19 -3.00 10.03
C ILE A 142 15.14 -1.87 10.45
N GLN A 143 14.95 -0.70 9.86
CA GLN A 143 15.66 0.51 10.23
C GLN A 143 14.69 1.60 10.65
N THR A 144 15.19 2.57 11.40
CA THR A 144 14.48 3.77 11.80
C THR A 144 14.86 4.94 10.91
N PHE A 145 13.95 5.88 10.74
CA PHE A 145 14.24 7.19 10.15
C PHE A 145 13.65 8.27 11.05
N SER A 146 14.26 9.44 11.02
CA SER A 146 13.69 10.68 11.53
C SER A 146 14.16 11.84 10.66
N THR A 147 13.37 12.90 10.58
CA THR A 147 13.73 14.13 9.85
C THR A 147 15.00 14.81 10.39
N GLU A 148 15.36 14.57 11.65
CA GLU A 148 16.64 15.01 12.23
C GLU A 148 17.88 14.27 11.68
N ASN A 149 17.69 13.10 11.04
CA ASN A 149 18.77 12.23 10.55
C ASN A 149 18.84 12.15 9.01
N LEU A 150 18.26 13.13 8.31
CA LEU A 150 18.34 13.29 6.84
C LEU A 150 19.24 14.46 6.44
#